data_AF-A0A662ZHV7-F1
#
_entry.id   AF-A0A662ZHV7-F1
#
_cell.length_a   1.000
_cell.length_b   1.000
_cell.length_c   1.000
_cell.angle_alpha   90.00
_cell.angle_beta   90.00
_cell.angle_gamma   90.00
#
_symmetry.space_group_name_H-M   'P 1'
#
loop_
_entity.id
_entity.type
_entity.pdbx_description
1 polymer ?
#
loop_
_entity_poly.entity_id
_entity_poly.type
_entity_poly.pdbx_seq_one_letter_code
_entity_poly.pdbx_strand_id
1 'polypeptide(L)'
;MARKKIVFVIVEGPSDDEALGVMLEKVFSSSSVYVHITHGDITSKPGTNPSKIRTIVCDIVKKYANSNYLKKTNFQQIIHITDTDGAYIPDENVVEDSSVSKTKYSLTEIRTSNADGIRERNSTKSRCLNVLSTTQTIWNIPYQLYYMSCNLDHVLHNKQNSSDEEKEKDAVAFVRRYRQDTDGFVKFLAESDFSVTSDYVDSWNYIKQELNSL
;
A
#
# COMPACT_ATOMS: atom_id res chain seq x y z
N MET A 1 -29.31 9.11 16.40
CA MET A 1 -28.18 8.16 16.35
C MET A 1 -26.90 8.95 16.10
N ALA A 2 -25.81 8.64 16.81
CA ALA A 2 -24.53 9.29 16.57
C ALA A 2 -23.98 8.87 15.19
N ARG A 3 -23.41 9.82 14.44
CA ARG A 3 -22.77 9.55 13.14
C ARG A 3 -21.62 8.56 13.34
N LYS A 4 -21.55 7.50 12.54
CA LYS A 4 -20.40 6.59 12.52
C LYS A 4 -19.11 7.37 12.27
N LYS A 5 -18.03 7.01 12.96
CA LYS A 5 -16.71 7.57 12.69
C LYS A 5 -16.16 7.02 11.37
N ILE A 6 -15.24 7.75 10.76
CA ILE A 6 -14.67 7.44 9.45
C ILE A 6 -13.34 6.72 9.60
N VAL A 7 -13.20 5.56 8.97
CA VAL A 7 -11.91 4.92 8.70
C VAL A 7 -11.50 5.35 7.30
N PHE A 8 -10.50 6.23 7.20
CA PHE A 8 -10.04 6.78 5.93
C PHE A 8 -8.89 5.91 5.41
N VAL A 9 -9.12 5.19 4.33
CA VAL A 9 -8.15 4.25 3.75
C VAL A 9 -7.54 4.91 2.51
N ILE A 10 -6.22 4.89 2.39
CA ILE A 10 -5.48 5.39 1.23
C ILE A 10 -4.88 4.18 0.53
N VAL A 11 -5.13 4.07 -0.77
CA VAL A 11 -4.59 3.02 -1.65
C VAL A 11 -4.05 3.64 -2.94
N GLU A 12 -3.17 2.93 -3.64
CA GLU A 12 -2.48 3.48 -4.82
C GLU A 12 -3.35 3.41 -6.08
N GLY A 13 -4.06 2.30 -6.28
CA GLY A 13 -4.80 1.99 -7.50
C GLY A 13 -6.25 1.56 -7.27
N PRO A 14 -7.09 1.59 -8.33
CA PRO A 14 -8.47 1.09 -8.28
C PRO A 14 -8.56 -0.41 -7.96
N SER A 15 -7.60 -1.22 -8.41
CA SER A 15 -7.54 -2.66 -8.11
C SER A 15 -7.50 -2.94 -6.60
N ASP A 16 -6.83 -2.08 -5.84
CA ASP A 16 -6.72 -2.21 -4.39
C ASP A 16 -8.06 -1.93 -3.70
N ASP A 17 -8.78 -0.91 -4.17
CA ASP A 17 -10.14 -0.61 -3.69
C ASP A 17 -11.11 -1.73 -4.05
N GLU A 18 -11.05 -2.24 -5.28
CA GLU A 18 -11.88 -3.36 -5.71
C GLU A 18 -11.66 -4.60 -4.84
N ALA A 19 -10.41 -4.93 -4.49
CA ALA A 19 -10.10 -6.11 -3.68
C ALA A 19 -10.38 -5.93 -2.19
N LEU A 20 -10.08 -4.76 -1.63
CA LEU A 20 -10.10 -4.54 -0.19
C LEU A 20 -11.30 -3.75 0.31
N GLY A 21 -11.89 -2.86 -0.49
CA GLY A 21 -12.93 -1.92 -0.04
C GLY A 21 -14.10 -2.61 0.64
N VAL A 22 -14.69 -3.60 -0.05
CA VAL A 22 -15.81 -4.41 0.48
C VAL A 22 -15.44 -5.19 1.73
N MET A 23 -14.19 -5.66 1.82
CA MET A 23 -13.71 -6.44 2.96
C MET A 23 -13.46 -5.54 4.18
N LEU A 24 -12.87 -4.36 3.97
CA LEU A 24 -12.65 -3.37 5.01
C LEU A 24 -13.97 -2.83 5.56
N GLU A 25 -14.99 -2.63 4.73
CA GLU A 25 -16.34 -2.26 5.20
C GLU A 25 -16.95 -3.30 6.15
N LYS A 26 -16.69 -4.59 5.91
CA LYS A 26 -17.13 -5.69 6.77
C LYS A 26 -16.35 -5.72 8.08
N VAL A 27 -15.02 -5.64 7.99
CA VAL A 27 -14.12 -5.61 9.16
C VAL A 27 -14.44 -4.42 10.07
N PHE A 28 -14.66 -3.24 9.49
CA PHE A 28 -15.01 -2.02 10.22
C PHE A 28 -16.51 -1.73 10.23
N SER A 29 -17.34 -2.74 10.47
CA SER A 29 -18.82 -2.63 10.40
C SER A 29 -19.44 -1.57 11.33
N SER A 30 -18.77 -1.21 12.43
CA SER A 30 -19.20 -0.13 13.35
C SER A 30 -18.90 1.27 12.84
N SER A 31 -18.12 1.40 11.77
CA SER A 31 -17.59 2.65 11.23
C SER A 31 -17.98 2.83 9.77
N SER A 32 -17.73 4.01 9.21
CA SER A 32 -17.86 4.27 7.78
C SER A 32 -16.48 4.20 7.16
N VAL A 33 -16.25 3.26 6.25
CA VAL A 33 -14.99 3.17 5.50
C VAL A 33 -15.10 4.11 4.30
N TYR A 34 -14.04 4.87 4.05
CA TYR A 34 -13.88 5.63 2.82
C TYR A 34 -12.51 5.31 2.24
N VAL A 35 -12.49 4.76 1.03
CA VAL A 35 -11.26 4.44 0.30
C VAL A 35 -10.93 5.59 -0.65
N HIS A 36 -9.71 6.11 -0.54
CA HIS A 36 -9.17 7.15 -1.37
C HIS A 36 -8.07 6.57 -2.27
N ILE A 37 -8.31 6.61 -3.57
CA ILE A 37 -7.36 6.14 -4.59
C ILE A 37 -6.46 7.31 -5.00
N THR A 38 -5.14 7.18 -4.83
CA THR A 38 -4.19 8.26 -5.15
C THR A 38 -3.82 8.34 -6.63
N HIS A 39 -4.19 7.33 -7.42
CA HIS A 39 -3.81 7.15 -8.82
C HIS A 39 -2.28 7.23 -8.96
N GLY A 40 -1.63 6.25 -8.36
CA GLY A 40 -0.18 6.07 -8.34
C GLY A 40 0.48 6.50 -7.04
N ASP A 41 1.70 5.99 -6.86
CA ASP A 41 2.48 6.05 -5.64
C ASP A 41 2.84 7.50 -5.24
N ILE A 42 2.36 7.94 -4.07
CA ILE A 42 2.67 9.27 -3.54
C ILE A 42 4.09 9.37 -2.97
N THR A 43 4.72 8.24 -2.65
CA THR A 43 6.04 8.14 -2.03
C THR A 43 7.19 8.23 -3.03
N SER A 44 6.90 8.07 -4.34
CA SER A 44 7.88 8.17 -5.43
C SER A 44 7.55 9.22 -6.50
N LYS A 45 6.52 10.05 -6.30
CA LYS A 45 6.16 11.14 -7.23
C LYS A 45 7.25 12.22 -7.28
N PRO A 46 7.49 12.85 -8.45
CA PRO A 46 8.44 13.95 -8.57
C PRO A 46 8.15 15.08 -7.56
N GLY A 47 9.18 15.49 -6.81
CA GLY A 47 9.06 16.53 -5.78
C GLY A 47 8.59 16.04 -4.41
N THR A 48 8.20 14.77 -4.28
CA THR A 48 8.03 14.11 -2.98
C THR A 48 9.39 13.92 -2.32
N ASN A 49 9.44 14.12 -1.01
CA ASN A 49 10.59 13.76 -0.19
C ASN A 49 10.13 13.50 1.25
N PRO A 50 11.02 12.97 2.11
CA PRO A 50 10.67 12.57 3.48
C PRO A 50 10.16 13.72 4.36
N SER A 51 10.54 14.98 4.11
CA SER A 51 10.05 16.13 4.88
C SER A 51 8.65 16.57 4.46
N LYS A 52 8.22 16.24 3.23
CA LYS A 52 6.91 16.60 2.69
C LYS A 52 5.87 15.50 2.77
N ILE A 53 6.26 14.23 2.82
CA ILE A 53 5.33 13.10 2.68
C ILE A 53 4.17 13.12 3.69
N ARG A 54 4.45 13.50 4.96
CA ARG A 54 3.41 13.63 5.99
C ARG A 54 2.39 14.74 5.66
N THR A 55 2.87 15.85 5.08
CA THR A 55 2.02 16.95 4.63
C THR A 55 1.16 16.53 3.46
N ILE A 56 1.72 15.80 2.49
CA ILE A 56 0.97 15.26 1.34
C ILE A 56 -0.20 14.39 1.82
N VAL A 57 0.05 13.45 2.74
CA VAL A 57 -1.01 12.60 3.31
C VAL A 57 -2.03 13.43 4.09
N CYS A 58 -1.58 14.41 4.87
CA CYS A 58 -2.45 15.34 5.61
C CYS A 58 -3.38 16.11 4.67
N ASP A 59 -2.87 16.59 3.54
CA ASP A 59 -3.62 17.39 2.57
C ASP A 59 -4.66 16.54 1.83
N ILE A 60 -4.35 15.27 1.53
CA ILE A 60 -5.32 14.29 0.99
C ILE A 60 -6.52 14.16 1.94
N VAL A 61 -6.26 13.90 3.23
CA VAL A 61 -7.32 13.72 4.24
C VAL A 61 -8.11 15.01 4.44
N LYS A 62 -7.43 16.16 4.52
CA LYS A 62 -8.08 17.47 4.68
C LYS A 62 -8.93 17.84 3.48
N LYS A 63 -8.51 17.52 2.25
CA LYS A 63 -9.29 17.79 1.04
C LYS A 63 -10.63 17.08 1.11
N TYR A 64 -10.64 15.78 1.42
CA TYR A 64 -11.88 15.04 1.64
C TYR A 64 -12.70 15.61 2.79
N ALA A 65 -12.07 15.91 3.93
CA ALA A 65 -12.77 16.45 5.09
C ALA A 65 -13.48 17.77 4.77
N ASN A 66 -12.78 18.69 4.10
CA ASN A 66 -13.32 20.01 3.73
C ASN A 66 -14.48 19.88 2.73
N SER A 67 -14.34 19.04 1.70
CA SER A 67 -15.41 18.79 0.72
C SER A 67 -16.68 18.19 1.32
N ASN A 68 -16.57 17.56 2.50
CA ASN A 68 -17.68 16.89 3.19
C ASN A 68 -18.07 17.57 4.51
N TYR A 69 -17.55 18.77 4.79
CA TYR A 69 -17.79 19.53 6.02
C TYR A 69 -17.49 18.74 7.31
N LEU A 70 -16.43 17.93 7.27
CA LEU A 70 -16.00 17.07 8.37
C LEU A 70 -14.92 17.72 9.21
N LYS A 71 -14.90 17.38 10.51
CA LYS A 71 -13.83 17.73 11.45
C LYS A 71 -12.97 16.50 11.72
N LYS A 72 -11.73 16.70 12.17
CA LYS A 72 -10.83 15.61 12.59
C LYS A 72 -11.47 14.64 13.60
N THR A 73 -12.37 15.11 14.46
CA THR A 73 -13.10 14.29 15.44
C THR A 73 -14.10 13.31 14.83
N ASN A 74 -14.46 13.49 13.56
CA ASN A 74 -15.29 12.55 12.81
C ASN A 74 -14.50 11.34 12.29
N PHE A 75 -13.17 11.39 12.33
CA PHE A 75 -12.31 10.29 11.91
C PHE A 75 -11.96 9.41 13.10
N GLN A 76 -11.97 8.10 12.86
CA GLN A 76 -11.46 7.09 13.78
C GLN A 76 -9.96 6.93 13.58
N GLN A 77 -9.53 6.71 12.34
CA GLN A 77 -8.13 6.47 11.98
C GLN A 77 -7.93 6.66 10.48
N ILE A 78 -6.66 6.79 10.09
CA ILE A 78 -6.18 6.77 8.72
C ILE A 78 -5.37 5.48 8.54
N ILE A 79 -5.75 4.68 7.55
CA ILE A 79 -5.02 3.49 7.12
C ILE A 79 -4.42 3.82 5.76
N HIS A 80 -3.12 3.62 5.58
CA HIS A 80 -2.47 3.75 4.28
C HIS A 80 -1.89 2.41 3.90
N ILE A 81 -2.19 1.95 2.69
CA ILE A 81 -1.70 0.69 2.13
C ILE A 81 -0.87 1.04 0.91
N THR A 82 0.34 0.49 0.82
CA THR A 82 1.31 0.77 -0.25
C THR A 82 2.07 -0.49 -0.63
N ASP A 83 2.51 -0.57 -1.88
CA ASP A 83 3.41 -1.62 -2.31
C ASP A 83 4.86 -1.25 -1.96
N THR A 84 5.75 -2.22 -1.74
CA THR A 84 7.19 -1.91 -1.58
C THR A 84 7.95 -1.83 -2.90
N ASP A 85 7.58 -2.60 -3.92
CA ASP A 85 8.18 -2.60 -5.27
C ASP A 85 9.72 -2.58 -5.29
N GLY A 86 10.36 -3.37 -4.43
CA GLY A 86 11.80 -3.41 -4.28
C GLY A 86 12.43 -2.13 -3.71
N ALA A 87 11.67 -1.28 -3.01
CA ALA A 87 12.17 -0.01 -2.49
C ALA A 87 13.41 -0.15 -1.58
N TYR A 88 13.60 -1.30 -0.95
CA TYR A 88 14.69 -1.55 -0.01
C TYR A 88 15.80 -2.45 -0.55
N ILE A 89 15.72 -2.90 -1.82
CA ILE A 89 16.77 -3.76 -2.37
C ILE A 89 18.08 -2.99 -2.59
N PRO A 90 19.23 -3.68 -2.58
CA PRO A 90 20.49 -3.11 -3.00
C PRO A 90 20.49 -2.67 -4.48
N ASP A 91 21.22 -1.59 -4.79
CA ASP A 91 21.33 -1.05 -6.15
C ASP A 91 21.92 -2.04 -7.18
N GLU A 92 22.70 -3.02 -6.70
CA GLU A 92 23.25 -4.13 -7.50
C GLU A 92 22.18 -5.09 -8.02
N ASN A 93 21.03 -5.17 -7.36
CA ASN A 93 19.86 -5.94 -7.79
C ASN A 93 18.97 -5.14 -8.76
N VAL A 94 19.34 -3.90 -9.10
CA VAL A 94 18.70 -3.12 -10.18
C VAL A 94 19.60 -3.19 -11.42
N VAL A 95 19.20 -4.03 -12.36
CA VAL A 95 19.99 -4.39 -13.54
C VAL A 95 19.46 -3.66 -14.78
N GLU A 96 20.37 -2.98 -15.48
CA GLU A 96 20.06 -2.34 -16.75
C GLU A 96 19.97 -3.38 -17.88
N ASP A 97 18.83 -3.41 -18.57
CA ASP A 97 18.55 -4.28 -19.70
C ASP A 97 17.77 -3.48 -20.76
N SER A 98 18.47 -3.04 -21.81
CA SER A 98 17.86 -2.26 -22.89
C SER A 98 16.90 -3.06 -23.78
N SER A 99 16.88 -4.39 -23.64
CA SER A 99 15.97 -5.27 -24.38
C SER A 99 14.57 -5.34 -23.76
N VAL A 100 14.41 -4.93 -22.49
CA VAL A 100 13.09 -4.91 -21.86
C VAL A 100 12.34 -3.63 -22.21
N SER A 101 11.13 -3.78 -22.72
CA SER A 101 10.23 -2.67 -23.02
C SER A 101 9.53 -2.09 -21.79
N LYS A 102 9.51 -2.85 -20.68
CA LYS A 102 8.96 -2.46 -19.37
C LYS A 102 9.84 -3.04 -18.27
N THR A 103 9.89 -2.35 -17.13
CA THR A 103 10.55 -2.88 -15.93
C THR A 103 9.94 -4.23 -15.55
N LYS A 104 10.78 -5.23 -15.30
CA LYS A 104 10.41 -6.58 -14.89
C LYS A 104 10.95 -6.85 -13.50
N TYR A 105 10.08 -7.38 -12.65
CA TYR A 105 10.42 -7.80 -11.30
C TYR A 105 10.60 -9.32 -11.28
N SER A 106 11.54 -9.78 -10.48
CA SER A 106 11.81 -11.19 -10.16
C SER A 106 12.12 -11.29 -8.66
N LEU A 107 12.26 -12.52 -8.15
CA LEU A 107 12.64 -12.74 -6.75
C LEU A 107 14.08 -12.31 -6.40
N THR A 108 14.90 -12.01 -7.41
CA THR A 108 16.33 -11.71 -7.20
C THR A 108 16.74 -10.32 -7.68
N GLU A 109 15.99 -9.72 -8.61
CA GLU A 109 16.38 -8.47 -9.27
C GLU A 109 15.22 -7.76 -9.95
N ILE A 110 15.41 -6.46 -10.16
CA ILE A 110 14.61 -5.61 -11.04
C ILE A 110 15.39 -5.38 -12.33
N ARG A 111 14.85 -5.80 -13.47
CA ARG A 111 15.40 -5.51 -14.80
C ARG A 111 14.68 -4.35 -15.45
N THR A 112 15.40 -3.36 -15.93
CA THR A 112 14.80 -2.16 -16.54
C THR A 112 15.70 -1.53 -17.58
N SER A 113 15.13 -0.77 -18.52
CA SER A 113 15.90 0.04 -19.46
C SER A 113 16.43 1.35 -18.83
N ASN A 114 16.09 1.65 -17.57
CA ASN A 114 16.51 2.86 -16.86
C ASN A 114 16.84 2.53 -15.39
N ALA A 115 17.99 1.90 -15.17
CA ALA A 115 18.41 1.45 -13.83
C ALA A 115 18.56 2.62 -12.85
N ASP A 116 19.18 3.72 -13.28
CA ASP A 116 19.39 4.90 -12.42
C ASP A 116 18.06 5.52 -11.98
N GLY A 117 17.07 5.59 -12.87
CA GLY A 117 15.72 6.05 -12.51
C GLY A 117 15.04 5.17 -11.47
N ILE A 118 15.21 3.84 -11.55
CA ILE A 118 14.68 2.91 -10.53
C ILE A 118 15.42 3.06 -9.20
N ARG A 119 16.76 3.21 -9.21
CA ARG A 119 17.54 3.45 -7.98
C ARG A 119 17.14 4.74 -7.29
N GLU A 120 16.97 5.83 -8.04
CA GLU A 120 16.49 7.12 -7.49
C GLU A 120 15.07 6.99 -6.92
N ARG A 121 14.18 6.30 -7.64
CA ARG A 121 12.82 5.99 -7.18
C ARG A 121 12.84 5.21 -5.87
N ASN A 122 13.63 4.13 -5.79
CA ASN A 122 13.74 3.27 -4.61
C ASN A 122 14.31 4.03 -3.41
N SER A 123 15.35 4.84 -3.62
CA SER A 123 15.93 5.71 -2.60
C SER A 123 14.90 6.72 -2.05
N THR A 124 14.11 7.33 -2.94
CA THR A 124 13.06 8.29 -2.52
C THR A 124 11.93 7.59 -1.78
N LYS A 125 11.43 6.47 -2.33
CA LYS A 125 10.34 5.67 -1.76
C LYS A 125 10.71 5.14 -0.38
N SER A 126 11.84 4.44 -0.24
CA SER A 126 12.29 3.88 1.04
C SER A 126 12.42 4.93 2.14
N ARG A 127 12.97 6.11 1.83
CA ARG A 127 13.08 7.20 2.80
C ARG A 127 11.72 7.77 3.20
N CYS A 128 10.76 7.85 2.29
CA CYS A 128 9.39 8.26 2.59
C CYS A 128 8.66 7.21 3.43
N LEU A 129 8.78 5.93 3.08
CA LEU A 129 8.21 4.80 3.82
C LEU A 129 8.78 4.72 5.25
N ASN A 130 10.07 5.01 5.45
CA ASN A 130 10.68 5.08 6.78
C ASN A 130 10.05 6.18 7.66
N VAL A 131 9.72 7.33 7.08
CA VAL A 131 9.00 8.39 7.82
C VAL A 131 7.56 7.98 8.10
N LEU A 132 6.87 7.43 7.13
CA LEU A 132 5.45 7.07 7.27
C LEU A 132 5.25 5.90 8.25
N SER A 133 6.06 4.84 8.17
CA SER A 133 5.99 3.67 9.07
C SER A 133 6.23 4.01 10.55
N THR A 134 6.95 5.09 10.84
CA THR A 134 7.17 5.56 12.22
C THR A 134 6.20 6.67 12.65
N THR A 135 5.34 7.14 11.74
CA THR A 135 4.37 8.20 12.03
C THR A 135 3.16 7.63 12.75
N GLN A 136 2.88 8.10 13.98
CA GLN A 136 1.73 7.62 14.77
C GLN A 136 0.43 8.40 14.48
N THR A 137 0.56 9.67 14.07
CA THR A 137 -0.60 10.52 13.81
C THR A 137 -0.38 11.48 12.64
N ILE A 138 -1.46 11.72 11.90
CA ILE A 138 -1.55 12.74 10.85
C ILE A 138 -2.81 13.56 11.10
N TRP A 139 -2.67 14.89 11.14
CA TRP A 139 -3.76 15.81 11.49
C TRP A 139 -4.44 15.50 12.85
N ASN A 140 -3.67 14.98 13.80
CA ASN A 140 -4.12 14.48 15.12
C ASN A 140 -5.13 13.32 15.02
N ILE A 141 -5.13 12.60 13.91
CA ILE A 141 -5.88 11.36 13.72
C ILE A 141 -4.86 10.22 13.77
N PRO A 142 -5.16 9.09 14.46
CA PRO A 142 -4.32 7.90 14.42
C PRO A 142 -4.00 7.50 12.99
N TYR A 143 -2.74 7.22 12.70
CA TYR A 143 -2.27 6.87 11.36
C TYR A 143 -1.46 5.59 11.43
N GLN A 144 -1.72 4.67 10.51
CA GLN A 144 -0.92 3.47 10.33
C GLN A 144 -0.64 3.23 8.84
N LEU A 145 0.61 2.91 8.52
CA LEU A 145 1.02 2.47 7.20
C LEU A 145 1.17 0.94 7.19
N TYR A 146 0.43 0.26 6.33
CA TYR A 146 0.62 -1.15 6.02
C TYR A 146 1.20 -1.29 4.62
N TYR A 147 1.86 -2.41 4.37
CA TYR A 147 2.44 -2.69 3.06
C TYR A 147 1.95 -4.03 2.53
N MET A 148 2.04 -4.19 1.22
CA MET A 148 2.07 -5.49 0.56
C MET A 148 3.50 -5.71 0.05
N SER A 149 4.13 -6.82 0.43
CA SER A 149 5.55 -7.08 0.13
C SER A 149 5.80 -7.20 -1.37
N CYS A 150 4.81 -7.77 -2.07
CA CYS A 150 4.71 -7.80 -3.50
C CYS A 150 3.33 -7.22 -3.85
N ASN A 151 3.12 -6.78 -5.10
CA ASN A 151 1.82 -6.24 -5.49
C ASN A 151 0.67 -7.23 -5.14
N LEU A 152 -0.55 -6.71 -5.07
CA LEU A 152 -1.74 -7.48 -4.75
C LEU A 152 -1.87 -8.78 -5.60
N ASP A 153 -1.41 -8.80 -6.85
CA ASP A 153 -1.47 -9.98 -7.72
C ASP A 153 -0.55 -11.12 -7.27
N HIS A 154 0.59 -10.80 -6.66
CA HIS A 154 1.47 -11.82 -6.08
C HIS A 154 0.91 -12.33 -4.74
N VAL A 155 0.40 -11.44 -3.90
CA VAL A 155 -0.23 -11.81 -2.61
C VAL A 155 -1.49 -12.66 -2.83
N LEU A 156 -2.27 -12.34 -3.86
CA LEU A 156 -3.56 -13.00 -4.12
C LEU A 156 -3.44 -14.20 -5.06
N HIS A 157 -2.51 -14.19 -6.02
CA HIS A 157 -2.45 -15.18 -7.11
C HIS A 157 -1.05 -15.67 -7.48
N ASN A 158 -0.01 -15.30 -6.71
CA ASN A 158 1.39 -15.69 -6.93
C ASN A 158 1.91 -15.29 -8.34
N LYS A 159 1.44 -14.16 -8.88
CA LYS A 159 1.89 -13.62 -10.18
C LYS A 159 2.64 -12.31 -9.99
N GLN A 160 3.80 -12.18 -10.62
CA GLN A 160 4.50 -10.90 -10.77
C GLN A 160 4.26 -10.34 -12.16
N ASN A 161 4.18 -9.01 -12.28
CA ASN A 161 4.05 -8.29 -13.56
C ASN A 161 2.68 -8.45 -14.27
N SER A 162 1.59 -8.66 -13.53
CA SER A 162 0.24 -8.70 -14.09
C SER A 162 -0.14 -7.39 -14.80
N SER A 163 -0.82 -7.53 -15.93
CA SER A 163 -1.47 -6.40 -16.63
C SER A 163 -2.66 -5.87 -15.85
N ASP A 164 -3.05 -4.60 -16.08
CA ASP A 164 -4.18 -3.97 -15.38
C ASP A 164 -5.48 -4.80 -15.50
N GLU A 165 -5.71 -5.42 -16.67
CA GLU A 165 -6.85 -6.30 -16.94
C GLU A 165 -6.82 -7.59 -16.12
N GLU A 166 -5.62 -8.13 -15.86
CA GLU A 166 -5.45 -9.29 -14.99
C GLU A 166 -5.68 -8.89 -13.53
N LYS A 167 -5.19 -7.73 -13.09
CA LYS A 167 -5.41 -7.23 -11.73
C LYS A 167 -6.88 -7.08 -11.40
N GLU A 168 -7.66 -6.51 -12.31
CA GLU A 168 -9.11 -6.34 -12.14
C GLU A 168 -9.81 -7.70 -11.99
N LYS A 169 -9.48 -8.67 -12.85
CA LYS A 169 -10.04 -10.04 -12.77
C LYS A 169 -9.67 -10.73 -11.46
N ASP A 170 -8.41 -10.59 -11.05
CA ASP A 170 -7.83 -11.21 -9.87
C ASP A 170 -8.42 -10.60 -8.58
N ALA A 171 -8.64 -9.28 -8.54
CA ALA A 171 -9.34 -8.57 -7.47
C ALA A 171 -10.80 -9.05 -7.36
N VAL A 172 -11.53 -9.12 -8.47
CA VAL A 172 -12.92 -9.62 -8.50
C VAL A 172 -13.00 -11.07 -8.00
N ALA A 173 -12.05 -11.93 -8.40
CA ALA A 173 -12.00 -13.32 -7.94
C ALA A 173 -11.78 -13.42 -6.43
N PHE A 174 -10.88 -12.59 -5.88
CA PHE A 174 -10.60 -12.53 -4.46
C PHE A 174 -11.82 -12.08 -3.64
N VAL A 175 -12.50 -11.02 -4.06
CA VAL A 175 -13.75 -10.59 -3.42
C VAL A 175 -14.79 -11.69 -3.48
N ARG A 176 -14.98 -12.35 -4.62
CA ARG A 176 -15.96 -13.45 -4.73
C ARG A 176 -15.68 -14.58 -3.74
N ARG A 177 -14.42 -14.89 -3.49
CA ARG A 177 -14.00 -15.93 -2.54
C ARG A 177 -14.33 -15.55 -1.09
N TYR A 178 -14.03 -14.32 -0.68
CA TYR A 178 -14.07 -13.94 0.74
C TYR A 178 -15.26 -13.05 1.13
N ARG A 179 -16.06 -12.55 0.18
CA ARG A 179 -17.18 -11.65 0.47
C ARG A 179 -18.17 -12.25 1.46
N GLN A 180 -18.30 -13.57 1.56
CA GLN A 180 -19.17 -14.22 2.55
C GLN A 180 -18.42 -14.79 3.76
N ASP A 181 -17.09 -14.72 3.76
CA ASP A 181 -16.20 -15.30 4.78
C ASP A 181 -15.16 -14.27 5.24
N THR A 182 -15.61 -13.34 6.10
CA THR A 182 -14.74 -12.28 6.65
C THR A 182 -13.68 -12.85 7.59
N ASP A 183 -14.01 -13.91 8.32
CA ASP A 183 -13.05 -14.59 9.20
C ASP A 183 -11.97 -15.29 8.38
N GLY A 184 -12.33 -15.97 7.30
CA GLY A 184 -11.39 -16.56 6.35
C GLY A 184 -10.49 -15.52 5.67
N PHE A 185 -10.97 -14.31 5.42
CA PHE A 185 -10.15 -13.21 4.93
C PHE A 185 -9.13 -12.73 5.96
N VAL A 186 -9.56 -12.50 7.21
CA VAL A 186 -8.65 -12.11 8.28
C VAL A 186 -7.62 -13.20 8.51
N LYS A 187 -8.04 -14.46 8.51
CA LYS A 187 -7.17 -15.62 8.62
C LYS A 187 -6.17 -15.69 7.47
N PHE A 188 -6.61 -15.47 6.24
CA PHE A 188 -5.73 -15.40 5.08
C PHE A 188 -4.67 -14.31 5.22
N LEU A 189 -5.03 -13.11 5.67
CA LEU A 189 -4.06 -12.05 5.89
C LEU A 189 -3.12 -12.31 7.08
N ALA A 190 -3.55 -13.06 8.08
CA ALA A 190 -2.79 -13.30 9.31
C ALA A 190 -1.91 -14.57 9.26
N GLU A 191 -2.32 -15.58 8.51
CA GLU A 191 -1.73 -16.94 8.56
C GLU A 191 -1.17 -17.41 7.21
N SER A 192 -1.13 -16.56 6.18
CA SER A 192 -0.50 -16.94 4.90
C SER A 192 1.01 -16.94 4.99
N ASP A 193 1.65 -17.59 4.02
CA ASP A 193 3.12 -17.69 3.94
C ASP A 193 3.82 -16.33 3.83
N PHE A 194 3.11 -15.28 3.42
CA PHE A 194 3.61 -13.90 3.38
C PHE A 194 3.48 -13.15 4.72
N SER A 195 2.80 -13.72 5.72
CA SER A 195 2.60 -13.14 7.05
C SER A 195 3.77 -13.52 7.96
N VAL A 196 4.94 -12.95 7.67
CA VAL A 196 6.23 -13.41 8.24
C VAL A 196 6.42 -13.02 9.70
N THR A 197 5.75 -11.97 10.20
CA THR A 197 5.87 -11.48 11.58
C THR A 197 4.52 -11.08 12.16
N SER A 198 4.38 -11.19 13.48
CA SER A 198 3.17 -10.79 14.21
C SER A 198 3.22 -9.36 14.77
N ASP A 199 4.40 -8.76 14.88
CA ASP A 199 4.58 -7.38 15.35
C ASP A 199 4.77 -6.41 14.18
N TYR A 200 4.21 -5.20 14.32
CA TYR A 200 4.24 -4.17 13.31
C TYR A 200 5.66 -3.65 13.04
N VAL A 201 6.44 -3.38 14.09
CA VAL A 201 7.81 -2.89 13.95
C VAL A 201 8.69 -3.98 13.33
N ASP A 202 8.50 -5.22 13.76
CA ASP A 202 9.24 -6.37 13.20
C ASP A 202 8.91 -6.58 11.71
N SER A 203 7.64 -6.40 11.30
CA SER A 203 7.25 -6.50 9.88
C SER A 203 7.99 -5.49 9.01
N TRP A 204 8.09 -4.24 9.49
CA TRP A 204 8.83 -3.19 8.80
C TRP A 204 10.34 -3.40 8.85
N ASN A 205 10.88 -4.07 9.87
CA ASN A 205 12.29 -4.44 9.90
C ASN A 205 12.58 -5.59 8.94
N TYR A 206 11.68 -6.57 8.83
CA TYR A 206 11.79 -7.70 7.91
C TYR A 206 11.80 -7.26 6.45
N ILE A 207 10.84 -6.41 6.05
CA ILE A 207 10.71 -5.99 4.64
C ILE A 207 11.90 -5.14 4.15
N LYS A 208 12.68 -4.57 5.07
CA LYS A 208 13.88 -3.77 4.78
C LYS A 208 15.14 -4.61 4.60
N GLN A 209 15.08 -5.92 4.87
CA GLN A 209 16.23 -6.80 4.80
C GLN A 209 16.32 -7.47 3.42
N GLU A 210 17.55 -7.62 2.95
CA GLU A 210 17.90 -8.37 1.75
C GLU A 210 17.01 -8.00 0.54
N LEU A 211 16.31 -8.99 -0.02
CA LEU A 211 15.46 -8.87 -1.19
C LEU A 211 13.98 -8.96 -0.86
N ASN A 212 13.60 -8.88 0.42
CA ASN A 212 12.23 -9.11 0.89
C ASN A 212 11.22 -8.12 0.31
N SER A 213 11.68 -6.96 -0.16
CA SER A 213 10.81 -5.94 -0.76
C SER A 213 10.45 -6.17 -2.23
N LEU A 214 11.03 -7.20 -2.89
CA LEU A 214 10.75 -7.58 -4.29
C LEU A 214 9.39 -8.24 -4.50
#